data_AF-A0A2S9YJ65-F1
#
_entry.id   AF-A0A2S9YJ65-F1
#
_cell.length_a   1.000
_cell.length_b   1.000
_cell.length_c   1.000
_cell.angle_alpha   90.00
_cell.angle_beta   90.00
_cell.angle_gamma   90.00
#
_symmetry.space_group_name_H-M   'P 1'
#
loop_
_entity.id
_entity.type
_entity.pdbx_description
1 polymer ?
#
loop_
_entity_poly.entity_id
_entity_poly.type
_entity_poly.pdbx_seq_one_letter_code
_entity_poly.pdbx_strand_id
1 'polypeptide(L)'
;MSARDPKHWLWRLDADGWLAAADHELEQGRAQLGSRRTAVTHARRAAGMALNATLVALASRGWSRERCETAWGRSYIDHLRALATSVDESDPDAGEPFELEQRQRCRALLQISVMPPTGLVRLARSKDEAAGVALDTATELVRACAAVIQA
;
A
#
# COMPACT_ATOMS: atom_id res chain seq x y z
N MET A 1 15.49 -4.75 18.93
CA MET A 1 15.82 -4.44 17.51
C MET A 1 16.01 -5.75 16.77
N SER A 2 15.10 -6.08 15.84
CA SER A 2 15.24 -7.30 15.06
C SER A 2 16.31 -7.11 13.99
N ALA A 3 17.30 -8.00 13.91
CA ALA A 3 18.42 -7.87 12.97
C ALA A 3 17.91 -7.84 11.52
N ARG A 4 18.32 -6.82 10.74
CA ARG A 4 18.01 -6.71 9.30
C ARG A 4 18.52 -7.94 8.56
N ASP A 5 17.74 -8.45 7.61
CA ASP A 5 18.14 -9.54 6.71
C ASP A 5 17.99 -9.05 5.25
N PRO A 6 19.11 -8.74 4.57
CA PRO A 6 19.08 -8.19 3.21
C PRO A 6 18.38 -9.06 2.16
N LYS A 7 18.27 -10.38 2.40
CA LYS A 7 17.62 -11.32 1.48
C LYS A 7 16.16 -11.56 1.81
N HIS A 8 15.71 -11.14 2.99
CA HIS A 8 14.34 -11.35 3.41
C HIS A 8 13.39 -10.31 2.81
N TRP A 9 12.21 -10.74 2.36
CA TRP A 9 11.26 -9.87 1.68
C TRP A 9 10.79 -8.69 2.55
N LEU A 10 10.50 -8.92 3.84
CA LEU A 10 10.07 -7.92 4.83
C LEU A 10 11.24 -7.25 5.57
N TRP A 11 12.15 -8.04 6.15
CA TRP A 11 13.22 -7.56 7.06
C TRP A 11 14.47 -6.97 6.39
N ARG A 12 14.46 -6.79 5.06
CA ARG A 12 15.57 -6.16 4.32
C ARG A 12 15.69 -4.65 4.55
N LEU A 13 14.60 -4.01 4.94
CA LEU A 13 14.55 -2.60 5.32
C LEU A 13 13.92 -2.49 6.71
N ASP A 14 14.22 -1.40 7.42
CA ASP A 14 13.45 -0.99 8.59
C ASP A 14 12.17 -0.23 8.18
N ALA A 15 11.38 0.18 9.16
CA ALA A 15 10.12 0.90 8.91
C ALA A 15 10.35 2.19 8.10
N ASP A 16 11.34 3.00 8.48
CA ASP A 16 11.66 4.25 7.78
C ASP A 16 12.14 4.00 6.35
N GLY A 17 12.98 2.97 6.13
CA GLY A 17 13.42 2.59 4.79
C GLY A 17 12.27 2.13 3.88
N TRP A 18 11.28 1.44 4.44
CA TRP A 18 10.07 1.06 3.70
C TRP A 18 9.17 2.25 3.39
N LEU A 19 9.01 3.21 4.32
CA LEU A 19 8.27 4.46 4.06
C LEU A 19 8.94 5.29 2.98
N ALA A 20 10.27 5.46 3.04
CA ALA A 20 11.02 6.18 2.01
C ALA A 20 10.88 5.51 0.63
N ALA A 21 10.86 4.18 0.58
CA ALA A 21 10.59 3.46 -0.66
C ALA A 21 9.15 3.68 -1.17
N ALA A 22 8.18 3.76 -0.27
CA ALA A 22 6.79 4.07 -0.62
C ALA A 22 6.65 5.48 -1.21
N ASP A 23 7.30 6.48 -0.59
CA ASP A 23 7.32 7.86 -1.09
C ASP A 23 7.96 7.94 -2.48
N HIS A 24 9.07 7.23 -2.69
CA HIS A 24 9.70 7.17 -4.01
C HIS A 24 8.76 6.59 -5.07
N GLU A 25 8.01 5.53 -4.75
CA GLU A 25 7.01 4.98 -5.67
C GLU A 25 5.88 5.99 -5.98
N LEU A 26 5.44 6.80 -5.00
CA LEU A 26 4.47 7.88 -5.25
C LEU A 26 5.03 8.93 -6.22
N GLU A 27 6.29 9.34 -6.05
CA GLU A 27 6.97 10.28 -6.96
C GLU A 27 7.04 9.71 -8.38
N GLN A 28 7.48 8.46 -8.53
CA GLN A 28 7.54 7.78 -9.84
C GLN A 28 6.14 7.69 -10.49
N GLY A 29 5.11 7.38 -9.69
CA GLY A 29 3.73 7.36 -10.17
C GLY A 29 3.22 8.73 -10.62
N ARG A 30 3.51 9.80 -9.85
CA ARG A 30 3.13 11.18 -10.19
C ARG A 30 3.78 11.68 -11.48
N ALA A 31 5.02 11.24 -11.75
CA ALA A 31 5.70 11.51 -13.02
C ALA A 31 5.03 10.82 -14.23
N GLN A 32 4.14 9.85 -14.00
CA GLN A 32 3.53 8.99 -15.02
C GLN A 32 2.00 9.14 -15.10
N LEU A 33 1.44 10.30 -14.69
CA LEU A 33 -0.01 10.57 -14.72
C LEU A 33 -0.68 10.45 -16.10
N GLY A 34 0.10 10.47 -17.19
CA GLY A 34 -0.39 10.21 -18.55
C GLY A 34 -0.60 8.72 -18.86
N SER A 35 -0.09 7.82 -18.01
CA SER A 35 -0.22 6.36 -18.15
C SER A 35 -0.94 5.79 -16.93
N ARG A 36 -2.25 5.52 -17.07
CA ARG A 36 -3.05 4.87 -16.02
C ARG A 36 -2.38 3.61 -15.49
N ARG A 37 -1.93 2.74 -16.39
CA ARG A 37 -1.30 1.47 -16.03
C ARG A 37 -0.08 1.69 -15.13
N THR A 38 0.80 2.60 -15.52
CA THR A 38 2.04 2.86 -14.79
C THR A 38 1.75 3.52 -13.45
N ALA A 39 0.93 4.58 -13.43
CA ALA A 39 0.58 5.30 -12.21
C ALA A 39 -0.16 4.43 -11.18
N VAL A 40 -1.16 3.64 -11.59
CA VAL A 40 -1.89 2.72 -10.69
C VAL A 40 -0.96 1.63 -10.14
N THR A 41 -0.01 1.15 -10.94
CA THR A 41 0.98 0.16 -10.47
C THR A 41 1.87 0.75 -9.37
N HIS A 42 2.39 1.97 -9.59
CA HIS A 42 3.18 2.68 -8.58
C HIS A 42 2.37 3.00 -7.31
N ALA A 43 1.11 3.44 -7.45
CA ALA A 43 0.23 3.69 -6.32
C ALA A 43 0.04 2.45 -5.43
N ARG A 44 -0.17 1.27 -6.04
CA ARG A 44 -0.31 0.00 -5.30
C ARG A 44 0.98 -0.45 -4.64
N ARG A 45 2.12 -0.26 -5.32
CA ARG A 45 3.45 -0.55 -4.75
C ARG A 45 3.73 0.35 -3.56
N ALA A 46 3.50 1.65 -3.68
CA ALA A 46 3.65 2.61 -2.60
C ALA A 46 2.84 2.20 -1.37
N ALA A 47 1.54 1.97 -1.55
CA ALA A 47 0.66 1.58 -0.46
C ALA A 47 1.13 0.30 0.24
N GLY A 48 1.47 -0.76 -0.51
CA GLY A 48 1.95 -1.99 0.12
C GLY A 48 3.36 -1.91 0.71
N MET A 49 4.25 -1.02 0.21
CA MET A 49 5.52 -0.72 0.87
C MET A 49 5.32 -0.02 2.21
N ALA A 50 4.34 0.90 2.31
CA ALA A 50 4.00 1.51 3.59
C ALA A 50 3.35 0.50 4.57
N LEU A 51 2.61 -0.49 4.05
CA LEU A 51 2.13 -1.62 4.87
C LEU A 51 3.29 -2.51 5.37
N ASN A 52 4.35 -2.73 4.57
CA ASN A 52 5.57 -3.37 5.07
C ASN A 52 6.19 -2.58 6.22
N ALA A 53 6.28 -1.25 6.08
CA ALA A 53 6.80 -0.39 7.14
C ALA A 53 6.01 -0.57 8.45
N THR A 54 4.68 -0.66 8.34
CA THR A 54 3.78 -0.90 9.47
C THR A 54 4.06 -2.26 10.12
N LEU A 55 4.16 -3.34 9.35
CA LEU A 55 4.48 -4.68 9.89
C LEU A 55 5.83 -4.70 10.62
N VAL A 56 6.84 -4.01 10.08
CA VAL A 56 8.15 -3.90 10.73
C VAL A 56 8.07 -3.10 12.03
N ALA A 57 7.29 -2.02 12.07
CA ALA A 57 7.09 -1.23 13.28
C ALA A 57 6.33 -2.01 14.37
N LEU A 58 5.30 -2.77 14.00
CA LEU A 58 4.55 -3.63 14.92
C LEU A 58 5.42 -4.72 15.55
N ALA A 59 6.40 -5.26 14.81
CA ALA A 59 7.38 -6.19 15.38
C ALA A 59 8.17 -5.56 16.54
N SER A 60 8.48 -4.27 16.44
CA SER A 60 9.15 -3.51 17.51
C SER A 60 8.24 -3.24 18.71
N ARG A 61 6.93 -3.45 18.56
CA ARG A 61 5.88 -3.25 19.58
C ARG A 61 5.33 -4.55 20.15
N GLY A 62 6.00 -5.67 19.87
CA GLY A 62 5.69 -6.97 20.48
C GLY A 62 5.00 -7.98 19.55
N TRP A 63 4.71 -7.64 18.30
CA TRP A 63 4.33 -8.67 17.32
C TRP A 63 5.52 -9.60 17.05
N SER A 64 5.26 -10.90 16.95
CA SER A 64 6.28 -11.86 16.53
C SER A 64 6.60 -11.67 15.04
N ARG A 65 7.82 -12.04 14.62
CA ARG A 65 8.18 -12.02 13.19
C ARG A 65 7.23 -12.86 12.35
N GLU A 66 6.89 -14.05 12.84
CA GLU A 66 5.96 -14.96 12.16
C GLU A 66 4.59 -14.31 11.95
N ARG A 67 4.06 -13.61 12.96
CA ARG A 67 2.81 -12.85 12.82
C ARG A 67 2.95 -11.77 11.75
N CYS A 68 4.01 -10.95 11.79
CA CYS A 68 4.26 -9.92 10.78
C CYS A 68 4.39 -10.50 9.35
N GLU A 69 4.95 -11.70 9.21
CA GLU A 69 5.18 -12.35 7.92
C GLU A 69 3.93 -13.01 7.32
N THR A 70 2.91 -13.25 8.14
CA THR A 70 1.70 -14.00 7.76
C THR A 70 0.43 -13.18 7.81
N ALA A 71 0.36 -12.13 8.64
CA ALA A 71 -0.85 -11.33 8.88
C ALA A 71 -1.55 -10.88 7.59
N TRP A 72 -0.78 -10.39 6.62
CA TRP A 72 -1.33 -9.82 5.39
C TRP A 72 -0.73 -10.42 4.11
N GLY A 73 -0.17 -11.63 4.16
CA GLY A 73 0.51 -12.26 3.03
C GLY A 73 1.93 -11.72 2.78
N ARG A 74 2.51 -11.99 1.60
CA ARG A 74 3.96 -11.76 1.32
C ARG A 74 4.26 -10.68 0.28
N SER A 75 3.27 -10.26 -0.51
CA SER A 75 3.43 -9.24 -1.53
C SER A 75 2.63 -7.98 -1.19
N TYR A 76 3.05 -6.85 -1.77
CA TYR A 76 2.33 -5.57 -1.61
C TYR A 76 0.85 -5.67 -2.03
N ILE A 77 0.51 -6.52 -3.01
CA ILE A 77 -0.89 -6.77 -3.39
C ILE A 77 -1.62 -7.64 -2.36
N ASP A 78 -0.94 -8.63 -1.79
CA ASP A 78 -1.56 -9.47 -0.74
C ASP A 78 -1.94 -8.62 0.46
N HIS A 79 -1.09 -7.66 0.84
CA HIS A 79 -1.38 -6.75 1.95
C HIS A 79 -2.66 -5.94 1.72
N LEU A 80 -2.77 -5.35 0.53
CA LEU A 80 -3.94 -4.58 0.14
C LEU A 80 -5.20 -5.46 0.12
N ARG A 81 -5.09 -6.71 -0.35
CA ARG A 81 -6.22 -7.65 -0.41
C ARG A 81 -6.66 -8.10 0.96
N ALA A 82 -5.72 -8.45 1.85
CA ALA A 82 -6.02 -8.86 3.21
C ALA A 82 -6.81 -7.76 3.94
N LEU A 83 -6.31 -6.52 3.92
CA LEU A 83 -7.00 -5.39 4.53
C LEU A 83 -8.33 -5.06 3.84
N ALA A 84 -8.41 -5.15 2.50
CA ALA A 84 -9.65 -4.91 1.78
C ALA A 84 -10.75 -5.96 2.07
N THR A 85 -10.37 -7.22 2.31
CA THR A 85 -11.31 -8.30 2.66
C THR A 85 -11.77 -8.19 4.11
N SER A 86 -10.87 -7.78 5.02
CA SER A 86 -11.20 -7.58 6.44
C SER A 86 -12.28 -6.51 6.70
N VAL A 87 -12.72 -5.75 5.69
CA VAL A 87 -13.88 -4.84 5.78
C VAL A 87 -15.18 -5.60 6.04
N ASP A 88 -15.34 -6.78 5.45
CA ASP A 88 -16.57 -7.58 5.56
C ASP A 88 -16.48 -8.63 6.68
N GLU A 89 -15.31 -8.76 7.31
CA GLU A 89 -15.07 -9.71 8.39
C GLU A 89 -15.62 -9.17 9.72
N SER A 90 -16.23 -10.06 10.50
CA SER A 90 -16.71 -9.73 11.86
C SER A 90 -15.59 -9.78 12.90
N ASP A 91 -14.40 -10.23 12.52
CA ASP A 91 -13.23 -10.27 13.39
C ASP A 91 -12.64 -8.85 13.52
N PRO A 92 -12.69 -8.24 14.72
CA PRO A 92 -12.12 -6.91 14.94
C PRO A 92 -10.59 -6.89 14.73
N ASP A 93 -9.90 -8.02 14.91
CA ASP A 93 -8.44 -8.08 14.92
C ASP A 93 -7.84 -8.22 13.51
N ALA A 94 -8.63 -8.65 12.52
CA ALA A 94 -8.17 -8.93 11.17
C ALA A 94 -7.62 -7.70 10.42
N GLY A 95 -8.03 -6.50 10.86
CA GLY A 95 -7.66 -5.22 10.29
C GLY A 95 -6.65 -4.41 11.09
N GLU A 96 -6.32 -4.83 12.33
CA GLU A 96 -5.46 -4.05 13.22
C GLU A 96 -4.08 -3.80 12.59
N PRO A 97 -3.52 -2.59 12.72
CA PRO A 97 -3.96 -1.47 13.55
C PRO A 97 -4.83 -0.45 12.80
N PHE A 98 -5.41 -0.83 11.66
CA PHE A 98 -6.10 0.09 10.78
C PHE A 98 -7.61 0.12 11.02
N GLU A 99 -8.15 1.34 11.08
CA GLU A 99 -9.59 1.57 11.17
C GLU A 99 -10.30 1.19 9.85
N LEU A 100 -11.63 1.15 9.91
CA LEU A 100 -12.48 0.82 8.75
C LEU A 100 -12.18 1.69 7.53
N GLU A 101 -11.86 2.98 7.74
CA GLU A 101 -11.57 3.92 6.65
C GLU A 101 -10.34 3.50 5.83
N GLN A 102 -9.23 3.14 6.48
CA GLN A 102 -8.01 2.72 5.78
C GLN A 102 -8.24 1.40 5.05
N ARG A 103 -8.98 0.45 5.66
CA ARG A 103 -9.36 -0.80 5.00
C ARG A 103 -10.21 -0.57 3.75
N GLN A 104 -11.16 0.38 3.80
CA GLN A 104 -11.94 0.79 2.64
C GLN A 104 -11.08 1.47 1.57
N ARG A 105 -10.05 2.24 1.94
CA ARG A 105 -9.09 2.82 0.98
C ARG A 105 -8.27 1.75 0.28
N CYS A 106 -7.85 0.69 0.97
CA CYS A 106 -7.21 -0.48 0.33
C CYS A 106 -8.14 -1.11 -0.72
N ARG A 107 -9.42 -1.31 -0.37
CA ARG A 107 -10.46 -1.82 -1.28
C ARG A 107 -10.63 -0.89 -2.50
N ALA A 108 -10.77 0.41 -2.28
CA ALA A 108 -10.93 1.40 -3.34
C ALA A 108 -9.73 1.40 -4.30
N LEU A 109 -8.50 1.36 -3.78
CA LEU A 109 -7.28 1.31 -4.59
C LEU A 109 -7.19 0.04 -5.47
N LEU A 110 -7.68 -1.09 -4.97
CA LEU A 110 -7.75 -2.35 -5.72
C LEU A 110 -8.83 -2.32 -6.81
N GLN A 111 -9.93 -1.60 -6.60
CA GLN A 111 -11.02 -1.48 -7.57
C GLN A 111 -10.70 -0.58 -8.76
N ILE A 112 -9.70 0.32 -8.64
CA ILE A 112 -9.25 1.13 -9.76
C ILE A 112 -8.63 0.24 -10.84
N SER A 113 -9.25 0.20 -12.02
CA SER A 113 -8.73 -0.58 -13.14
C SER A 113 -7.37 -0.08 -13.60
N VAL A 114 -6.42 -1.00 -13.76
CA VAL A 114 -5.07 -0.71 -14.27
C VAL A 114 -5.11 -0.32 -15.75
N MET A 115 -6.00 -0.96 -16.52
CA MET A 115 -6.18 -0.67 -17.94
C MET A 115 -7.34 0.31 -18.13
N PRO A 116 -7.23 1.30 -19.02
CA PRO A 116 -8.40 2.06 -19.45
C PRO A 116 -9.41 1.11 -20.10
N PRO A 117 -10.73 1.36 -19.96
CA PRO A 117 -11.74 0.56 -20.63
C PRO A 117 -11.49 0.56 -22.14
N THR A 118 -11.64 -0.61 -22.77
CA THR A 118 -11.54 -0.76 -24.22
C THR A 118 -12.75 -0.12 -24.88
N GLY A 119 -12.59 1.10 -25.40
CA GLY A 119 -13.62 1.83 -26.13
C GLY A 119 -13.35 3.35 -26.12
N LEU A 120 -13.41 3.97 -27.32
CA LEU A 120 -13.14 5.38 -27.62
C LEU A 120 -11.87 5.98 -26.99
N VAL A 121 -10.80 6.03 -27.80
CA VAL A 121 -9.55 6.73 -27.48
C VAL A 121 -9.81 8.23 -27.36
N ARG A 122 -9.71 8.78 -26.14
CA ARG A 122 -9.68 10.22 -25.92
C ARG A 122 -8.33 10.75 -26.42
N LEU A 123 -8.34 11.48 -27.54
CA LEU A 123 -7.13 11.97 -28.25
C LEU A 123 -6.36 13.10 -27.53
N ALA A 124 -6.72 13.46 -26.30
CA ALA A 124 -5.99 14.45 -25.51
C ALA A 124 -5.03 13.76 -24.54
N ARG A 125 -3.75 14.17 -24.54
CA ARG A 125 -2.78 13.87 -23.47
C ARG A 125 -3.17 14.63 -22.19
N SER A 126 -4.35 14.36 -21.64
CA SER A 126 -4.77 14.86 -20.34
C SER A 126 -4.31 13.91 -19.24
N LYS A 127 -4.13 14.42 -18.02
CA LYS A 127 -3.98 13.58 -16.82
C LYS A 127 -5.12 12.56 -16.80
N ASP A 128 -4.78 11.29 -16.59
CA ASP A 128 -5.80 10.27 -16.39
C ASP A 128 -6.36 10.43 -14.97
N GLU A 129 -7.66 10.69 -14.87
CA GLU A 129 -8.31 10.95 -13.57
C GLU A 129 -8.17 9.76 -12.62
N ALA A 130 -8.29 8.53 -13.13
CA ALA A 130 -8.14 7.33 -12.32
C ALA A 130 -6.68 7.14 -11.84
N ALA A 131 -5.69 7.58 -12.63
CA ALA A 131 -4.30 7.64 -12.19
C ALA A 131 -4.13 8.61 -11.01
N GLY A 132 -4.74 9.79 -11.08
CA GLY A 132 -4.75 10.78 -9.99
C GLY A 132 -5.38 10.21 -8.72
N VAL A 133 -6.60 9.69 -8.84
CA VAL A 133 -7.34 9.07 -7.72
C VAL A 133 -6.55 7.93 -7.07
N ALA A 134 -5.87 7.10 -7.86
CA ALA A 134 -5.05 6.02 -7.32
C ALA A 134 -3.88 6.55 -6.47
N LEU A 135 -3.17 7.57 -6.97
CA LEU A 135 -2.02 8.16 -6.26
C LEU A 135 -2.44 8.92 -5.02
N ASP A 136 -3.57 9.63 -5.05
CA ASP A 136 -4.09 10.34 -3.88
C ASP A 136 -4.58 9.34 -2.83
N THR A 137 -5.27 8.27 -3.23
CA THR A 137 -5.67 7.18 -2.33
C THR A 137 -4.44 6.51 -1.69
N ALA A 138 -3.42 6.22 -2.47
CA ALA A 138 -2.17 5.65 -1.96
C ALA A 138 -1.44 6.62 -1.03
N THR A 139 -1.45 7.93 -1.31
CA THR A 139 -0.84 8.95 -0.45
C THR A 139 -1.49 8.95 0.94
N GLU A 140 -2.81 8.88 1.01
CA GLU A 140 -3.53 8.81 2.29
C GLU A 140 -3.22 7.51 3.05
N LEU A 141 -3.08 6.38 2.35
CA LEU A 141 -2.65 5.12 2.98
C LEU A 141 -1.22 5.20 3.52
N VAL A 142 -0.28 5.79 2.77
CA VAL A 142 1.11 6.00 3.22
C VAL A 142 1.14 6.87 4.47
N ARG A 143 0.36 7.96 4.50
CA ARG A 143 0.22 8.83 5.69
C ARG A 143 -0.35 8.08 6.89
N ALA A 144 -1.37 7.26 6.69
CA ALA A 144 -1.95 6.46 7.77
C ALA A 144 -0.92 5.45 8.33
N CYS A 145 -0.13 4.80 7.47
CA CYS A 145 0.95 3.93 7.91
C CYS A 145 2.02 4.70 8.71
N ALA A 146 2.42 5.89 8.25
CA ALA A 146 3.38 6.74 8.95
C ALA A 146 2.86 7.14 10.35
N ALA A 147 1.58 7.48 10.48
CA ALA A 147 0.94 7.77 11.76
C ALA A 147 1.00 6.55 12.71
N VAL A 148 0.71 5.35 12.20
CA VAL A 148 0.82 4.11 12.98
C VAL A 148 2.26 3.89 13.45
N ILE A 149 3.26 4.14 12.60
CA ILE A 149 4.68 3.94 12.93
C ILE A 149 5.17 4.93 14.01
N GLN A 150 4.56 6.11 14.10
CA GLN A 150 4.90 7.15 15.07
C GLN A 150 4.14 7.04 16.40
N ALA A 151 2.99 6.36 16.42
CA ALA A 151 2.12 6.21 17.61
C ALA A 151 2.70 5.29 18.68
#